data_AF-A0A182X5X7-F1
#
_entry.id   AF-A0A182X5X7-F1
#
_cell.length_a   1.000
_cell.length_b   1.000
_cell.length_c   1.000
_cell.angle_alpha   90.00
_cell.angle_beta   90.00
_cell.angle_gamma   90.00
#
_symmetry.space_group_name_H-M   'P 1'
#
loop_
_entity.id
_entity.type
_entity.pdbx_description
1 polymer ?
#
loop_
_entity_poly.entity_id
_entity_poly.type
_entity_poly.pdbx_seq_one_letter_code
_entity_poly.pdbx_strand_id
1 'polypeptide(L)'
;MESYSNAITRLCVLIEINNTSEHVFTLAEYLANDLRLLPKMNLSDESIGIFYRLYKNALYAVVQCCLAALPSDNPTAGIKYDQLGKRVQAFMGVLVEQLDGGQQSPFTVSSHVANALCNMLILTQETTEPSQQTGSIKQHMMYRVEPEVLAKLSAYIEQHVFGGGVESDAESSCLLAQKLMLATYNDVYRLHLALPRQSDTCAIVKYYGENALFADELEQLLSIVYGKDPKEFFCLVAHVVMDYCKKTNINAKVKKFLSNLKQFAKKCLTHENEEEYLTNIIQSVVGQSLEQVFTINGVALNVIEKLFTIMKPLVTQLPLENRKAM
;
A
#
# COMPACT_ATOMS: atom_id res chain seq x y z
N MET A 1 28.06 -12.56 -15.28
CA MET A 1 26.80 -11.94 -14.83
C MET A 1 25.61 -12.86 -15.00
N GLU A 2 25.41 -13.45 -16.19
CA GLU A 2 24.32 -14.42 -16.44
C GLU A 2 24.27 -15.58 -15.44
N SER A 3 25.43 -16.15 -15.07
CA SER A 3 25.51 -17.19 -14.01
C SER A 3 24.97 -16.71 -12.66
N TYR A 4 25.23 -15.45 -12.29
CA TYR A 4 24.72 -14.87 -11.04
C TYR A 4 23.21 -14.63 -11.12
N SER A 5 22.71 -14.04 -12.21
CA SER A 5 21.27 -13.85 -12.45
C SER A 5 20.49 -15.17 -12.39
N ASN A 6 21.05 -16.24 -12.98
CA ASN A 6 20.47 -17.58 -12.90
C ASN A 6 20.50 -18.14 -11.46
N ALA A 7 21.58 -17.90 -10.73
CA ALA A 7 21.71 -18.35 -9.34
C ALA A 7 20.68 -17.66 -8.43
N ILE A 8 20.58 -16.33 -8.47
CA ILE A 8 19.61 -15.59 -7.64
C ILE A 8 18.17 -15.93 -7.99
N THR A 9 17.86 -16.19 -9.26
CA THR A 9 16.51 -16.59 -9.69
C THR A 9 16.15 -17.95 -9.11
N ARG A 10 17.04 -18.93 -9.21
CA ARG A 10 16.81 -20.27 -8.65
C ARG A 10 16.70 -20.23 -7.13
N LEU A 11 17.56 -19.49 -6.45
CA LEU A 11 17.49 -19.32 -5.00
C LEU A 11 16.18 -18.64 -4.58
N CYS A 12 15.71 -17.65 -5.34
CA CYS A 12 14.45 -16.95 -5.08
C CYS A 12 13.28 -17.92 -5.11
N VAL A 13 13.19 -18.77 -6.14
CA VAL A 13 12.13 -19.77 -6.24
C VAL A 13 12.23 -20.81 -5.11
N LEU A 14 13.44 -21.29 -4.80
CA LEU A 14 13.64 -22.30 -3.75
C LEU A 14 13.23 -21.80 -2.36
N ILE A 15 13.57 -20.55 -2.02
CA ILE A 15 13.23 -20.01 -0.71
C ILE A 15 11.74 -19.77 -0.54
N GLU A 16 11.03 -19.42 -1.62
CA GLU A 16 9.58 -19.25 -1.60
C GLU A 16 8.82 -20.55 -1.40
N ILE A 17 9.36 -21.65 -1.94
CA ILE A 17 8.76 -22.98 -1.79
C ILE A 17 9.03 -23.53 -0.39
N ASN A 18 10.29 -23.49 0.06
CA ASN A 18 10.70 -24.24 1.24
C ASN A 18 10.63 -23.44 2.54
N ASN A 19 10.54 -22.10 2.49
CA ASN A 19 10.45 -21.14 3.61
C ASN A 19 11.46 -21.33 4.78
N THR A 20 12.35 -22.31 4.68
CA THR A 20 13.25 -22.78 5.73
C THR A 20 14.47 -23.40 5.05
N SER A 21 15.65 -22.99 5.51
CA SER A 21 16.89 -23.70 5.23
C SER A 21 17.80 -23.57 6.44
N GLU A 22 18.61 -24.59 6.70
CA GLU A 22 19.65 -24.59 7.76
C GLU A 22 20.65 -23.43 7.61
N HIS A 23 20.67 -22.76 6.46
CA HIS A 23 21.61 -21.69 6.13
C HIS A 23 20.94 -20.34 5.82
N VAL A 24 19.69 -20.13 6.24
CA VAL A 24 18.95 -18.89 5.92
C VAL A 24 19.64 -17.63 6.45
N PHE A 25 20.28 -17.72 7.62
CA PHE A 25 21.06 -16.62 8.20
C PHE A 25 22.29 -16.29 7.38
N THR A 26 23.01 -17.31 6.91
CA THR A 26 24.17 -17.19 6.03
C THR A 26 23.77 -16.60 4.68
N LEU A 27 22.65 -17.05 4.11
CA LEU A 27 22.11 -16.49 2.87
C LEU A 27 21.77 -15.01 3.03
N ALA A 28 21.07 -14.63 4.10
CA ALA A 28 20.76 -13.22 4.38
C ALA A 28 22.03 -12.36 4.55
N GLU A 29 23.10 -12.92 5.11
CA GLU A 29 24.40 -12.25 5.21
C GLU A 29 25.06 -12.03 3.84
N TYR A 30 25.11 -13.06 2.99
CA TYR A 30 25.66 -12.93 1.64
C TYR A 30 24.86 -11.90 0.83
N LEU A 31 23.53 -11.98 0.88
CA LEU A 31 22.66 -11.02 0.20
C LEU A 31 22.84 -9.59 0.75
N ALA A 32 23.05 -9.40 2.05
CA ALA A 32 23.35 -8.07 2.59
C ALA A 32 24.67 -7.49 2.04
N ASN A 33 25.67 -8.33 1.79
CA ASN A 33 26.92 -7.91 1.17
C ASN A 33 26.72 -7.61 -0.31
N ASP A 34 25.97 -8.46 -1.02
CA ASP A 34 25.65 -8.28 -2.44
C ASP A 34 24.83 -7.01 -2.67
N LEU A 35 23.91 -6.65 -1.76
CA LEU A 35 23.13 -5.40 -1.81
C LEU A 35 24.03 -4.18 -2.00
N ARG A 36 25.17 -4.12 -1.27
CA ARG A 36 26.13 -3.01 -1.34
C ARG A 36 26.92 -2.99 -2.65
N LEU A 37 27.00 -4.13 -3.32
CA LEU A 37 27.74 -4.33 -4.55
C LEU A 37 26.84 -4.24 -5.79
N LEU A 38 25.51 -4.30 -5.64
CA LEU A 38 24.55 -4.23 -6.76
C LEU A 38 24.87 -3.10 -7.75
N PRO A 39 25.15 -1.84 -7.33
CA PRO A 39 25.44 -0.76 -8.27
C PRO A 39 26.68 -1.01 -9.14
N LYS A 40 27.57 -1.91 -8.70
CA LYS A 40 28.82 -2.29 -9.38
C LYS A 40 28.70 -3.59 -10.16
N MET A 41 27.62 -4.36 -9.96
CA MET A 41 27.45 -5.68 -10.55
C MET A 41 27.00 -5.64 -12.02
N ASN A 42 26.65 -4.48 -12.59
CA ASN A 42 26.17 -4.35 -13.99
C ASN A 42 25.07 -5.39 -14.33
N LEU A 43 24.10 -5.53 -13.42
CA LEU A 43 22.95 -6.43 -13.58
C LEU A 43 21.85 -5.75 -14.41
N SER A 44 21.01 -6.56 -15.07
CA SER A 44 19.77 -6.05 -15.66
C SER A 44 18.80 -5.61 -14.57
N ASP A 45 17.92 -4.66 -14.87
CA ASP A 45 16.91 -4.18 -13.93
C ASP A 45 16.02 -5.31 -13.40
N GLU A 46 15.67 -6.27 -14.27
CA GLU A 46 14.94 -7.48 -13.87
C GLU A 46 15.72 -8.33 -12.86
N SER A 47 17.02 -8.53 -13.07
CA SER A 47 17.87 -9.26 -12.12
C SER A 47 17.95 -8.55 -10.77
N ILE A 48 17.98 -7.21 -10.79
CA ILE A 48 17.95 -6.38 -9.57
C ILE A 48 16.60 -6.53 -8.85
N GLY A 49 15.48 -6.51 -9.57
CA GLY A 49 14.16 -6.76 -9.01
C GLY A 49 14.04 -8.16 -8.37
N ILE A 50 14.54 -9.19 -9.06
CA ILE A 50 14.60 -10.56 -8.53
C ILE A 50 15.47 -10.64 -7.28
N PHE A 51 16.59 -9.91 -7.25
CA PHE A 51 17.44 -9.82 -6.06
C PHE A 51 16.67 -9.24 -4.85
N TYR A 52 15.92 -8.14 -5.04
CA TYR A 52 15.13 -7.55 -3.95
C TYR A 52 14.06 -8.53 -3.43
N ARG A 53 13.39 -9.25 -4.34
CA ARG A 53 12.42 -10.30 -3.98
C ARG A 53 13.07 -11.41 -3.17
N LEU A 54 14.23 -11.92 -3.62
CA LEU A 54 15.02 -12.94 -2.92
C LEU A 54 15.41 -12.47 -1.52
N TYR A 55 15.95 -11.25 -1.40
CA TYR A 55 16.44 -10.77 -0.12
C TYR A 55 15.30 -10.55 0.89
N LYS A 56 14.16 -10.01 0.43
CA LYS A 56 12.92 -9.95 1.22
C LYS A 56 12.50 -11.34 1.73
N ASN A 57 12.49 -12.36 0.86
CA ASN A 57 12.14 -13.73 1.25
C ASN A 57 13.13 -14.31 2.27
N ALA A 58 14.43 -14.06 2.09
CA ALA A 58 15.46 -14.49 3.03
C ALA A 58 15.29 -13.85 4.41
N LEU A 59 14.99 -12.55 4.46
CA LEU A 59 14.73 -11.85 5.72
C LEU A 59 13.44 -12.36 6.40
N TYR A 60 12.38 -12.63 5.62
CA TYR A 60 11.16 -13.22 6.15
C TYR A 60 11.42 -14.60 6.77
N ALA A 61 12.15 -15.46 6.07
CA ALA A 61 12.52 -16.79 6.56
C ALA A 61 13.44 -16.71 7.79
N VAL A 62 14.39 -15.75 7.84
CA VAL A 62 15.19 -15.46 9.04
C VAL A 62 14.29 -15.12 10.24
N VAL A 63 13.31 -14.24 10.06
CA VAL A 63 12.38 -13.89 11.15
C VAL A 63 11.57 -15.09 11.59
N GLN A 64 11.04 -15.90 10.66
CA GLN A 64 10.30 -17.11 11.01
C GLN A 64 11.15 -18.12 11.78
N CYS A 65 12.41 -18.34 11.37
CA CYS A 65 13.35 -19.21 12.10
C CYS A 65 13.62 -18.68 13.52
N CYS A 66 13.80 -17.36 13.67
CA CYS A 66 13.98 -16.73 14.98
C CYS A 66 12.74 -16.88 15.88
N LEU A 67 11.54 -16.84 15.32
CA LEU A 67 10.28 -16.99 16.07
C LEU A 67 9.97 -18.45 16.43
N ALA A 68 10.38 -19.41 15.60
CA ALA A 68 10.11 -20.83 15.80
C ALA A 68 11.12 -21.55 16.71
N ALA A 69 12.28 -20.94 16.99
CA ALA A 69 13.33 -21.55 17.80
C ALA A 69 12.85 -21.77 19.26
N LEU A 70 12.77 -23.04 19.67
CA LEU A 70 12.53 -23.43 21.07
C LEU A 70 13.77 -23.08 21.93
N PRO A 71 13.59 -22.73 23.23
CA PRO A 71 14.70 -22.36 24.12
C PRO A 71 15.80 -23.41 24.27
N SER A 72 15.55 -24.68 23.94
CA SER A 72 16.48 -25.80 24.14
C SER A 72 17.46 -26.04 23.00
N ASP A 73 17.15 -25.62 21.77
CA ASP A 73 17.88 -26.09 20.58
C ASP A 73 18.91 -25.07 20.05
N ASN A 74 18.96 -23.89 20.68
CA ASN A 74 19.83 -22.75 20.39
C ASN A 74 20.34 -22.62 18.93
N PRO A 75 19.47 -22.68 17.89
CA PRO A 75 19.90 -22.49 16.50
C PRO A 75 20.37 -21.04 16.23
N THR A 76 20.12 -20.16 17.20
CA THR A 76 20.41 -18.72 17.18
C THR A 76 21.69 -18.35 17.94
N ALA A 77 22.44 -19.34 18.45
CA ALA A 77 23.70 -19.11 19.15
C ALA A 77 24.70 -18.37 18.24
N GLY A 78 25.08 -17.15 18.62
CA GLY A 78 26.01 -16.29 17.86
C GLY A 78 25.35 -15.29 16.91
N ILE A 79 24.01 -15.30 16.78
CA ILE A 79 23.30 -14.30 15.98
C ILE A 79 23.32 -12.95 16.70
N LYS A 80 23.84 -11.93 16.02
CA LYS A 80 23.82 -10.54 16.50
C LYS A 80 22.59 -9.82 15.96
N TYR A 81 21.50 -9.80 16.74
CA TYR A 81 20.24 -9.18 16.33
C TYR A 81 20.39 -7.70 15.92
N ASP A 82 21.30 -6.95 16.55
CA ASP A 82 21.65 -5.59 16.12
C ASP A 82 22.17 -5.51 14.68
N GLN A 83 22.94 -6.49 14.23
CA GLN A 83 23.46 -6.53 12.86
C GLN A 83 22.35 -6.87 11.88
N LEU A 84 21.44 -7.77 12.25
CA LEU A 84 20.26 -8.08 11.46
C LEU A 84 19.35 -6.85 11.33
N GLY A 85 19.13 -6.12 12.41
CA GLY A 85 18.40 -4.85 12.41
C GLY A 85 18.98 -3.82 11.44
N LYS A 86 20.30 -3.59 11.51
CA LYS A 86 21.00 -2.70 10.56
C LYS A 86 20.86 -3.15 9.11
N ARG A 87 20.86 -4.45 8.84
CA ARG A 87 20.69 -5.02 7.50
C ARG A 87 19.28 -4.78 6.96
N VAL A 88 18.26 -4.94 7.80
CA VAL A 88 16.87 -4.63 7.45
C VAL A 88 16.70 -3.15 7.16
N GLN A 89 17.21 -2.27 8.03
CA GLN A 89 17.13 -0.81 7.82
C GLN A 89 17.83 -0.38 6.53
N ALA A 90 19.02 -0.94 6.24
CA ALA A 90 19.71 -0.67 4.99
C ALA A 90 18.91 -1.12 3.76
N PHE A 91 18.28 -2.30 3.82
CA PHE A 91 17.44 -2.77 2.73
C PHE A 91 16.19 -1.92 2.55
N MET A 92 15.52 -1.54 3.64
CA MET A 92 14.38 -0.61 3.62
C MET A 92 14.76 0.72 2.97
N GLY A 93 15.92 1.30 3.34
CA GLY A 93 16.43 2.52 2.72
C GLY A 93 16.57 2.38 1.20
N VAL A 94 17.19 1.29 0.73
CA VAL A 94 17.32 1.02 -0.72
C VAL A 94 15.96 0.90 -1.39
N LEU A 95 15.00 0.17 -0.81
CA LEU A 95 13.66 0.01 -1.39
C LEU A 95 12.91 1.35 -1.47
N VAL A 96 13.05 2.22 -0.46
CA VAL A 96 12.45 3.56 -0.46
C VAL A 96 13.09 4.45 -1.53
N GLU A 97 14.41 4.41 -1.68
CA GLU A 97 15.14 5.15 -2.73
C GLU A 97 14.69 4.71 -4.14
N GLN A 98 14.38 3.42 -4.34
CA GLN A 98 13.85 2.92 -5.61
C GLN A 98 12.46 3.52 -5.96
N LEU A 99 11.69 4.00 -4.99
CA LEU A 99 10.41 4.68 -5.28
C LEU A 99 10.62 6.03 -5.98
N ASP A 100 11.72 6.73 -5.66
CA ASP A 100 12.03 8.03 -6.25
C ASP A 100 12.58 7.89 -7.68
N GLY A 101 13.39 6.86 -7.94
CA GLY A 101 14.00 6.60 -9.25
C GLY A 101 13.16 5.74 -10.19
N GLY A 102 12.22 4.94 -9.67
CA GLY A 102 11.52 3.90 -10.42
C GLY A 102 10.32 4.36 -11.25
N GLN A 103 10.11 5.68 -11.40
CA GLN A 103 9.05 6.23 -12.27
C GLN A 103 9.28 5.94 -13.76
N GLN A 104 10.48 5.53 -14.17
CA GLN A 104 10.78 5.11 -15.55
C GLN A 104 11.10 3.62 -15.69
N SER A 105 11.05 2.87 -14.58
CA SER A 105 11.40 1.44 -14.60
C SER A 105 10.28 0.59 -15.22
N PRO A 106 10.62 -0.51 -15.93
CA PRO A 106 9.64 -1.45 -16.43
C PRO A 106 8.76 -2.00 -15.30
N PHE A 107 7.48 -2.25 -15.60
CA PHE A 107 6.49 -2.73 -14.62
C PHE A 107 6.96 -4.00 -13.87
N THR A 108 7.62 -4.94 -14.56
CA THR A 108 8.14 -6.17 -13.96
C THR A 108 9.07 -5.89 -12.78
N VAL A 109 9.98 -4.94 -12.94
CA VAL A 109 10.93 -4.50 -11.91
C VAL A 109 10.20 -3.76 -10.79
N SER A 110 9.32 -2.84 -11.17
CA SER A 110 8.55 -2.01 -10.24
C SER A 110 7.65 -2.84 -9.34
N SER A 111 7.05 -3.90 -9.87
CA SER A 111 6.24 -4.84 -9.10
C SER A 111 7.04 -5.54 -8.00
N HIS A 112 8.30 -5.91 -8.27
CA HIS A 112 9.17 -6.54 -7.28
C HIS A 112 9.55 -5.55 -6.16
N VAL A 113 9.87 -4.30 -6.50
CA VAL A 113 10.20 -3.26 -5.52
C VAL A 113 9.01 -2.99 -4.60
N ALA A 114 7.82 -2.73 -5.17
CA ALA A 114 6.64 -2.41 -4.37
C ALA A 114 6.22 -3.58 -3.48
N ASN A 115 6.21 -4.80 -4.01
CA ASN A 115 5.86 -5.99 -3.24
C ASN A 115 6.90 -6.29 -2.14
N ALA A 116 8.19 -6.06 -2.41
CA ALA A 116 9.22 -6.19 -1.40
C ALA A 116 9.02 -5.17 -0.28
N LEU A 117 8.79 -3.90 -0.61
CA LEU A 117 8.60 -2.84 0.38
C LEU A 117 7.34 -3.08 1.23
N CYS A 118 6.20 -3.39 0.62
CA CYS A 118 4.95 -3.67 1.34
C CYS A 118 5.13 -4.82 2.35
N ASN A 119 5.74 -5.92 1.91
CA ASN A 119 5.99 -7.06 2.78
C ASN A 119 6.98 -6.73 3.91
N MET A 120 8.02 -5.95 3.61
CA MET A 120 8.97 -5.53 4.63
C MET A 120 8.32 -4.60 5.64
N LEU A 121 7.48 -3.64 5.23
CA LEU A 121 6.72 -2.78 6.16
C LEU A 121 5.91 -3.62 7.17
N ILE A 122 5.21 -4.65 6.69
CA ILE A 122 4.44 -5.57 7.55
C ILE A 122 5.38 -6.37 8.47
N LEU A 123 6.51 -6.85 7.95
CA LEU A 123 7.49 -7.63 8.70
C LEU A 123 8.15 -6.82 9.84
N THR A 124 8.43 -5.55 9.58
CA THR A 124 9.19 -4.65 10.46
C THR A 124 8.29 -3.75 11.32
N GLN A 125 6.99 -4.01 11.36
CA GLN A 125 6.05 -3.20 12.11
C GLN A 125 6.36 -3.20 13.62
N GLU A 126 6.12 -2.06 14.27
CA GLU A 126 6.20 -1.96 15.72
C GLU A 126 5.14 -2.85 16.38
N THR A 127 5.56 -3.80 17.22
CA THR A 127 4.65 -4.67 17.97
C THR A 127 4.59 -4.27 19.44
N THR A 128 3.39 -4.03 19.95
CA THR A 128 3.14 -3.67 21.36
C THR A 128 3.07 -4.86 22.32
N GLU A 129 3.08 -6.11 21.83
CA GLU A 129 3.10 -7.30 22.68
C GLU A 129 4.53 -7.76 23.00
N PRO A 130 4.99 -7.63 24.26
CA PRO A 130 6.29 -8.09 24.68
C PRO A 130 6.14 -9.49 25.31
N SER A 131 5.88 -10.52 24.50
CA SER A 131 6.28 -11.86 24.93
C SER A 131 7.82 -11.86 24.93
N GLN A 132 8.42 -12.22 26.07
CA GLN A 132 9.80 -11.83 26.42
C GLN A 132 10.90 -12.25 25.41
N GLN A 133 10.66 -13.25 24.56
CA GLN A 133 11.59 -13.66 23.49
C GLN A 133 11.26 -13.02 22.12
N THR A 134 9.98 -12.96 21.74
CA THR A 134 9.56 -12.36 20.46
C THR A 134 9.75 -10.83 20.46
N GLY A 135 9.57 -10.19 21.62
CA GLY A 135 9.78 -8.75 21.79
C GLY A 135 11.22 -8.33 21.58
N SER A 136 12.21 -9.11 22.03
CA SER A 136 13.63 -8.74 21.92
C SER A 136 14.12 -8.74 20.47
N ILE A 137 13.80 -9.78 19.68
CA ILE A 137 14.26 -9.88 18.28
C ILE A 137 13.58 -8.82 17.41
N LYS A 138 12.26 -8.67 17.56
CA LYS A 138 11.49 -7.70 16.78
C LYS A 138 11.94 -6.27 17.05
N GLN A 139 12.29 -5.93 18.30
CA GLN A 139 12.78 -4.59 18.66
C GLN A 139 13.98 -4.14 17.82
N HIS A 140 14.93 -5.04 17.52
CA HIS A 140 16.08 -4.70 16.69
C HIS A 140 15.73 -4.53 15.20
N MET A 141 14.61 -5.08 14.74
CA MET A 141 14.20 -5.09 13.34
C MET A 141 13.05 -4.11 13.03
N MET A 142 12.61 -3.33 14.02
CA MET A 142 11.51 -2.38 13.82
C MET A 142 11.90 -1.27 12.84
N TYR A 143 10.96 -0.91 11.99
CA TYR A 143 11.02 0.23 11.11
C TYR A 143 9.80 1.11 11.34
N ARG A 144 10.05 2.35 11.76
CA ARG A 144 9.00 3.34 11.94
C ARG A 144 8.64 3.92 10.57
N VAL A 145 7.40 3.71 10.15
CA VAL A 145 6.92 4.17 8.85
C VAL A 145 6.69 5.68 8.87
N GLU A 146 7.44 6.40 8.04
CA GLU A 146 7.26 7.84 7.84
C GLU A 146 6.10 8.11 6.85
N PRO A 147 5.30 9.18 7.04
CA PRO A 147 4.20 9.52 6.14
C PRO A 147 4.63 9.69 4.68
N GLU A 148 5.84 10.20 4.45
CA GLU A 148 6.40 10.40 3.11
C GLU A 148 6.60 9.08 2.37
N VAL A 149 6.96 8.00 3.08
CA VAL A 149 7.14 6.67 2.48
C VAL A 149 5.82 6.13 1.95
N LEU A 150 4.72 6.29 2.70
CA LEU A 150 3.40 5.87 2.25
C LEU A 150 2.89 6.68 1.05
N ALA A 151 3.13 7.99 1.06
CA ALA A 151 2.79 8.85 -0.07
C ALA A 151 3.58 8.49 -1.34
N LYS A 152 4.89 8.21 -1.21
CA LYS A 152 5.72 7.74 -2.33
C LYS A 152 5.23 6.40 -2.84
N LEU A 153 4.94 5.45 -1.94
CA LEU A 153 4.46 4.11 -2.29
C LEU A 153 3.11 4.17 -3.02
N SER A 154 2.16 4.99 -2.55
CA SER A 154 0.86 5.12 -3.20
C SER A 154 0.96 5.78 -4.58
N ALA A 155 1.79 6.81 -4.73
CA ALA A 155 2.06 7.43 -6.04
C ALA A 155 2.75 6.45 -7.01
N TYR A 156 3.69 5.65 -6.50
CA TYR A 156 4.41 4.63 -7.26
C TYR A 156 3.47 3.55 -7.79
N ILE A 157 2.60 3.01 -6.92
CA ILE A 157 1.58 2.03 -7.32
C ILE A 157 0.58 2.66 -8.29
N GLU A 158 0.11 3.89 -8.01
CA GLU A 158 -0.81 4.59 -8.90
C GLU A 158 -0.28 4.62 -10.34
N GLN A 159 0.98 5.01 -10.50
CA GLN A 159 1.60 5.12 -11.81
C GLN A 159 1.68 3.77 -12.54
N HIS A 160 2.14 2.72 -11.85
CA HIS A 160 2.40 1.42 -12.46
C HIS A 160 1.16 0.56 -12.68
N VAL A 161 0.10 0.79 -11.89
CA VAL A 161 -1.17 0.08 -12.01
C VAL A 161 -2.17 0.82 -12.89
N PHE A 162 -2.21 2.16 -12.83
CA PHE A 162 -3.23 2.96 -13.53
C PHE A 162 -2.67 3.95 -14.56
N GLY A 163 -1.35 4.14 -14.65
CA GLY A 163 -0.71 5.16 -15.49
C GLY A 163 -0.22 4.71 -16.87
N GLY A 164 -0.12 3.40 -17.15
CA GLY A 164 0.44 2.86 -18.41
C GLY A 164 -0.57 2.04 -19.23
N GLY A 165 -0.65 2.30 -20.54
CA GLY A 165 -1.45 1.53 -21.49
C GLY A 165 -0.94 0.09 -21.61
N VAL A 166 -1.85 -0.87 -21.51
CA VAL A 166 -1.56 -2.30 -21.58
C VAL A 166 -1.05 -2.63 -22.99
N GLU A 167 0.20 -3.08 -23.13
CA GLU A 167 0.69 -3.61 -24.40
C GLU A 167 0.02 -4.96 -24.69
N SER A 168 -0.57 -5.08 -25.88
CA SER A 168 -1.76 -5.90 -26.18
C SER A 168 -1.59 -7.41 -26.22
N ASP A 169 -0.40 -7.98 -26.00
CA ASP A 169 -0.18 -9.44 -26.10
C ASP A 169 0.28 -10.09 -24.77
N ALA A 170 0.51 -9.30 -23.71
CA ALA A 170 0.90 -9.75 -22.36
C ALA A 170 -0.19 -9.48 -21.29
N GLU A 171 -1.43 -9.23 -21.74
CA GLU A 171 -2.48 -8.60 -20.94
C GLU A 171 -2.85 -9.38 -19.66
N SER A 172 -2.92 -10.72 -19.70
CA SER A 172 -3.37 -11.51 -18.55
C SER A 172 -2.33 -11.64 -17.43
N SER A 173 -1.06 -11.88 -17.79
CA SER A 173 0.04 -12.00 -16.82
C SER A 173 0.40 -10.63 -16.22
N CYS A 174 0.36 -9.58 -17.03
CA CYS A 174 0.61 -8.21 -16.56
C CYS A 174 -0.51 -7.77 -15.60
N LEU A 175 -1.79 -7.99 -15.97
CA LEU A 175 -2.93 -7.66 -15.12
C LEU A 175 -2.90 -8.43 -13.79
N LEU A 176 -2.56 -9.72 -13.80
CA LEU A 176 -2.44 -10.50 -12.56
C LEU A 176 -1.36 -9.93 -11.64
N ALA A 177 -0.22 -9.52 -12.19
CA ALA A 177 0.85 -8.90 -11.42
C ALA A 177 0.47 -7.50 -10.89
N GLN A 178 -0.30 -6.71 -11.65
CA GLN A 178 -0.87 -5.44 -11.18
C GLN A 178 -1.87 -5.65 -10.03
N LYS A 179 -2.75 -6.65 -10.15
CA LYS A 179 -3.68 -7.05 -9.08
C LYS A 179 -2.93 -7.52 -7.83
N LEU A 180 -1.88 -8.31 -7.99
CA LEU A 180 -1.03 -8.74 -6.88
C LEU A 180 -0.36 -7.55 -6.19
N MET A 181 0.10 -6.56 -6.96
CA MET A 181 0.70 -5.32 -6.41
C MET A 181 -0.32 -4.55 -5.56
N LEU A 182 -1.56 -4.39 -6.03
CA LEU A 182 -2.64 -3.78 -5.24
C LEU A 182 -3.01 -4.62 -4.01
N ALA A 183 -3.13 -5.94 -4.14
CA ALA A 183 -3.44 -6.81 -3.02
C ALA A 183 -2.36 -6.74 -1.92
N THR A 184 -1.08 -6.71 -2.31
CA THR A 184 0.03 -6.58 -1.37
C THR A 184 0.05 -5.20 -0.69
N TYR A 185 -0.34 -4.15 -1.41
CA TYR A 185 -0.54 -2.81 -0.83
C TYR A 185 -1.70 -2.80 0.17
N ASN A 186 -2.84 -3.42 -0.16
CA ASN A 186 -3.97 -3.57 0.75
C ASN A 186 -3.56 -4.29 2.03
N ASP A 187 -2.69 -5.31 1.93
CA ASP A 187 -2.18 -6.03 3.09
C ASP A 187 -1.38 -5.14 4.04
N VAL A 188 -0.71 -4.09 3.57
CA VAL A 188 -0.09 -3.08 4.45
C VAL A 188 -1.15 -2.44 5.32
N TYR A 189 -2.24 -1.95 4.72
CA TYR A 189 -3.34 -1.33 5.48
C TYR A 189 -4.15 -2.33 6.29
N ARG A 190 -4.18 -3.61 5.93
CA ARG A 190 -4.88 -4.65 6.70
C ARG A 190 -4.10 -5.12 7.92
N LEU A 191 -2.81 -5.40 7.73
CA LEU A 191 -1.97 -6.13 8.69
C LEU A 191 -1.03 -5.24 9.49
N HIS A 192 -0.69 -4.04 9.01
CA HIS A 192 0.16 -3.13 9.76
C HIS A 192 -0.64 -2.38 10.82
N LEU A 193 -0.19 -2.45 12.08
CA LEU A 193 -0.92 -1.92 13.23
C LEU A 193 -0.65 -0.44 13.54
N ALA A 194 0.48 0.11 13.08
CA ALA A 194 0.93 1.46 13.46
C ALA A 194 1.21 2.37 12.24
N LEU A 195 0.34 2.38 11.23
CA LEU A 195 0.50 3.31 10.10
C LEU A 195 0.16 4.74 10.53
N PRO A 196 0.92 5.77 10.07
CA PRO A 196 0.71 7.15 10.50
C PRO A 196 -0.61 7.76 10.01
N ARG A 197 -1.11 7.35 8.84
CA ARG A 197 -2.37 7.83 8.25
C ARG A 197 -2.86 6.89 7.14
N GLN A 198 -4.17 6.88 6.91
CA GLN A 198 -4.84 6.16 5.82
C GLN A 198 -5.10 7.05 4.60
N SER A 199 -4.99 8.38 4.75
CA SER A 199 -5.24 9.35 3.68
C SER A 199 -4.35 9.17 2.44
N ASP A 200 -3.17 8.56 2.57
CA ASP A 200 -2.28 8.25 1.43
C ASP A 200 -2.92 7.28 0.42
N THR A 201 -3.94 6.51 0.83
CA THR A 201 -4.71 5.63 -0.08
C THR A 201 -5.60 6.40 -1.05
N CYS A 202 -5.78 7.71 -0.88
CA CYS A 202 -6.55 8.58 -1.80
C CYS A 202 -6.07 8.47 -3.26
N ALA A 203 -4.75 8.38 -3.46
CA ALA A 203 -4.12 8.19 -4.78
C ALA A 203 -4.63 6.96 -5.52
N ILE A 204 -5.00 5.91 -4.79
CA ILE A 204 -5.48 4.62 -5.30
C ILE A 204 -7.00 4.58 -5.35
N VAL A 205 -7.67 4.96 -4.25
CA VAL A 205 -9.14 4.87 -4.09
C VAL A 205 -9.88 5.70 -5.13
N LYS A 206 -9.30 6.78 -5.64
CA LYS A 206 -9.92 7.57 -6.72
C LYS A 206 -10.22 6.74 -7.97
N TYR A 207 -9.51 5.64 -8.23
CA TYR A 207 -9.80 4.77 -9.37
C TYR A 207 -11.02 3.86 -9.16
N TYR A 208 -11.62 3.84 -7.95
CA TYR A 208 -12.82 3.05 -7.70
C TYR A 208 -14.00 3.56 -8.53
N GLY A 209 -14.62 2.64 -9.26
CA GLY A 209 -15.64 2.94 -10.26
C GLY A 209 -15.09 3.42 -11.61
N GLU A 210 -13.87 3.95 -11.68
CA GLU A 210 -13.23 4.34 -12.94
C GLU A 210 -12.62 3.15 -13.69
N ASN A 211 -12.03 2.20 -12.95
CA ASN A 211 -11.41 1.01 -13.52
C ASN A 211 -12.08 -0.28 -13.02
N ALA A 212 -12.85 -0.92 -13.89
CA ALA A 212 -13.57 -2.15 -13.57
C ALA A 212 -12.64 -3.37 -13.39
N LEU A 213 -11.44 -3.36 -13.98
CA LEU A 213 -10.50 -4.49 -13.90
C LEU A 213 -9.97 -4.71 -12.49
N PHE A 214 -9.90 -3.64 -11.69
CA PHE A 214 -9.37 -3.64 -10.32
C PHE A 214 -10.46 -3.45 -9.26
N ALA A 215 -11.73 -3.69 -9.61
CA ALA A 215 -12.86 -3.41 -8.73
C ALA A 215 -12.76 -4.16 -7.40
N ASP A 216 -12.41 -5.46 -7.43
CA ASP A 216 -12.32 -6.28 -6.23
C ASP A 216 -11.20 -5.82 -5.30
N GLU A 217 -10.02 -5.50 -5.84
CA GLU A 217 -8.89 -5.02 -5.07
C GLU A 217 -9.17 -3.63 -4.45
N LEU A 218 -9.88 -2.75 -5.17
CA LEU A 218 -10.27 -1.44 -4.66
C LEU A 218 -11.38 -1.52 -3.61
N GLU A 219 -12.35 -2.43 -3.76
CA GLU A 219 -13.38 -2.69 -2.74
C GLU A 219 -12.77 -3.26 -1.45
N GLN A 220 -11.80 -4.17 -1.57
CA GLN A 220 -11.07 -4.67 -0.41
C GLN A 220 -10.38 -3.53 0.33
N LEU A 221 -9.72 -2.61 -0.39
CA LEU A 221 -9.08 -1.44 0.23
C LEU A 221 -10.10 -0.55 0.96
N LEU A 222 -11.24 -0.25 0.32
CA LEU A 222 -12.32 0.51 0.93
C LEU A 222 -12.86 -0.16 2.19
N SER A 223 -13.07 -1.48 2.16
CA SER A 223 -13.51 -2.25 3.33
C SER A 223 -12.48 -2.25 4.46
N ILE A 224 -11.18 -2.33 4.14
CA ILE A 224 -10.09 -2.27 5.13
C ILE A 224 -10.08 -0.89 5.81
N VAL A 225 -10.14 0.18 5.02
CA VAL A 225 -10.10 1.56 5.54
C VAL A 225 -11.33 1.85 6.39
N TYR A 226 -12.52 1.48 5.90
CA TYR A 226 -13.77 1.62 6.65
C TYR A 226 -13.76 0.83 7.96
N GLY A 227 -13.32 -0.43 7.92
CA GLY A 227 -13.30 -1.31 9.08
C GLY A 227 -12.30 -0.89 10.17
N LYS A 228 -11.25 -0.15 9.81
CA LYS A 228 -10.29 0.40 10.77
C LYS A 228 -10.78 1.67 11.44
N ASP A 229 -11.21 2.66 10.66
CA ASP A 229 -11.76 3.91 11.17
C ASP A 229 -12.74 4.53 10.16
N PRO A 230 -14.06 4.44 10.41
CA PRO A 230 -15.08 5.04 9.55
C PRO A 230 -14.90 6.57 9.39
N LYS A 231 -14.42 7.28 10.42
CA LYS A 231 -14.23 8.74 10.32
C LYS A 231 -13.11 9.06 9.33
N GLU A 232 -12.01 8.34 9.41
CA GLU A 232 -10.89 8.51 8.48
C GLU A 232 -11.30 8.12 7.05
N PHE A 233 -12.14 7.10 6.89
CA PHE A 233 -12.76 6.74 5.62
C PHE A 233 -13.56 7.90 5.00
N PHE A 234 -14.47 8.53 5.77
CA PHE A 234 -15.28 9.63 5.23
C PHE A 234 -14.44 10.86 4.90
N CYS A 235 -13.40 11.14 5.71
CA CYS A 235 -12.39 12.14 5.38
C CYS A 235 -11.67 11.83 4.07
N LEU A 236 -11.28 10.57 3.84
CA LEU A 236 -10.66 10.15 2.59
C LEU A 236 -11.59 10.33 1.39
N VAL A 237 -12.85 9.94 1.50
CA VAL A 237 -13.87 10.13 0.45
C VAL A 237 -13.99 11.60 0.09
N ALA A 238 -14.00 12.48 1.11
CA ALA A 238 -14.04 13.92 0.90
C ALA A 238 -12.80 14.43 0.15
N HIS A 239 -11.58 13.98 0.51
CA HIS A 239 -10.36 14.34 -0.20
C HIS A 239 -10.41 13.94 -1.70
N VAL A 240 -10.88 12.73 -2.03
CA VAL A 240 -11.03 12.29 -3.43
C VAL A 240 -11.99 13.20 -4.19
N VAL A 241 -13.13 13.56 -3.58
CA VAL A 241 -14.10 14.48 -4.19
C VAL A 241 -13.48 15.86 -4.42
N MET A 242 -12.73 16.38 -3.45
CA MET A 242 -12.04 17.68 -3.59
C MET A 242 -10.95 17.65 -4.66
N ASP A 243 -10.26 16.52 -4.85
CA ASP A 243 -9.32 16.36 -5.95
C ASP A 243 -10.00 16.34 -7.32
N TYR A 244 -11.23 15.83 -7.42
CA TYR A 244 -12.05 15.94 -8.63
C TYR A 244 -12.53 17.35 -8.91
N CYS A 245 -12.73 18.17 -7.88
CA CYS A 245 -13.03 19.59 -8.06
C CYS A 245 -11.91 20.34 -8.80
N LYS A 246 -10.67 19.85 -8.73
CA LYS A 246 -9.51 20.40 -9.46
C LYS A 246 -9.46 19.95 -10.94
N LYS A 247 -10.41 19.13 -11.41
CA LYS A 247 -10.44 18.56 -12.77
C LYS A 247 -11.59 19.14 -13.61
N THR A 248 -11.41 19.18 -14.93
CA THR A 248 -12.38 19.76 -15.88
C THR A 248 -13.72 18.99 -15.93
N ASN A 249 -13.70 17.68 -15.69
CA ASN A 249 -14.86 16.78 -15.75
C ASN A 249 -15.49 16.45 -14.38
N ILE A 250 -15.42 17.37 -13.43
CA ILE A 250 -15.97 17.26 -12.06
C ILE A 250 -17.34 16.56 -11.98
N ASN A 251 -18.32 16.95 -12.81
CA ASN A 251 -19.69 16.45 -12.72
C ASN A 251 -19.77 14.93 -12.94
N ALA A 252 -19.10 14.43 -13.99
CA ALA A 252 -19.07 13.01 -14.28
C ALA A 252 -18.32 12.23 -13.19
N LYS A 253 -17.13 12.70 -12.81
CA LYS A 253 -16.28 12.02 -11.82
C LYS A 253 -16.92 11.92 -10.44
N VAL A 254 -17.43 13.03 -9.91
CA VAL A 254 -18.06 13.07 -8.59
C VAL A 254 -19.32 12.19 -8.57
N LYS A 255 -20.21 12.31 -9.56
CA LYS A 255 -21.42 11.46 -9.63
C LYS A 255 -21.09 9.99 -9.72
N LYS A 256 -20.13 9.63 -10.58
CA LYS A 256 -19.71 8.24 -10.79
C LYS A 256 -19.11 7.68 -9.50
N PHE A 257 -18.18 8.38 -8.86
CA PHE A 257 -17.57 7.94 -7.61
C PHE A 257 -18.59 7.78 -6.48
N LEU A 258 -19.44 8.78 -6.23
CA LEU A 258 -20.46 8.71 -5.18
C LEU A 258 -21.52 7.62 -5.45
N SER A 259 -21.88 7.39 -6.71
CA SER A 259 -22.78 6.29 -7.08
C SER A 259 -22.14 4.92 -6.81
N ASN A 260 -20.86 4.75 -7.11
CA ASN A 260 -20.14 3.51 -6.80
C ASN A 260 -19.98 3.32 -5.29
N LEU A 261 -19.72 4.36 -4.51
CA LEU A 261 -19.68 4.26 -3.04
C LEU A 261 -21.01 3.84 -2.42
N LYS A 262 -22.15 4.22 -3.02
CA LYS A 262 -23.46 3.70 -2.61
C LYS A 262 -23.61 2.21 -2.91
N GLN A 263 -23.11 1.75 -4.06
CA GLN A 263 -23.11 0.32 -4.41
C GLN A 263 -22.19 -0.48 -3.48
N PHE A 264 -21.01 0.06 -3.19
CA PHE A 264 -20.08 -0.49 -2.20
C PHE A 264 -20.75 -0.69 -0.84
N ALA A 265 -21.43 0.32 -0.30
CA ALA A 265 -22.12 0.18 0.99
C ALA A 265 -23.16 -0.95 0.96
N LYS A 266 -23.95 -1.06 -0.11
CA LYS A 266 -24.94 -2.14 -0.27
C LYS A 266 -24.31 -3.52 -0.38
N LYS A 267 -23.16 -3.62 -1.05
CA LYS A 267 -22.47 -4.89 -1.32
C LYS A 267 -21.64 -5.36 -0.13
N CYS A 268 -20.88 -4.45 0.48
CA CYS A 268 -19.80 -4.76 1.40
C CYS A 268 -20.08 -4.34 2.85
N LEU A 269 -21.05 -3.44 3.09
CA LEU A 269 -21.41 -2.93 4.41
C LEU A 269 -22.87 -3.28 4.75
N THR A 270 -23.22 -4.56 4.70
CA THR A 270 -24.62 -5.05 4.78
C THR A 270 -25.36 -4.74 6.08
N HIS A 271 -24.64 -4.32 7.13
CA HIS A 271 -25.21 -3.95 8.42
C HIS A 271 -25.28 -2.44 8.66
N GLU A 272 -24.75 -1.64 7.73
CA GLU A 272 -24.73 -0.19 7.87
C GLU A 272 -26.07 0.45 7.52
N ASN A 273 -26.41 1.52 8.25
CA ASN A 273 -27.56 2.32 7.92
C ASN A 273 -27.24 3.18 6.69
N GLU A 274 -27.91 2.91 5.57
CA GLU A 274 -27.71 3.63 4.29
C GLU A 274 -27.86 5.15 4.46
N GLU A 275 -28.78 5.61 5.31
CA GLU A 275 -29.02 7.03 5.58
C GLU A 275 -27.87 7.66 6.37
N GLU A 276 -27.37 6.96 7.39
CA GLU A 276 -26.24 7.43 8.21
C GLU A 276 -24.95 7.48 7.40
N TYR A 277 -24.67 6.42 6.64
CA TYR A 277 -23.52 6.34 5.74
C TYR A 277 -23.52 7.49 4.71
N LEU A 278 -24.67 7.73 4.07
CA LEU A 278 -24.80 8.83 3.10
C LEU A 278 -24.69 10.20 3.77
N THR A 279 -25.25 10.36 4.97
CA THR A 279 -25.17 11.60 5.74
C THR A 279 -23.72 11.92 6.08
N ASN A 280 -22.95 10.94 6.55
CA ASN A 280 -21.54 11.12 6.90
C ASN A 280 -20.68 11.49 5.68
N ILE A 281 -20.89 10.85 4.52
CA ILE A 281 -20.21 11.24 3.27
C ILE A 281 -20.47 12.72 2.96
N ILE A 282 -21.74 13.16 3.00
CA ILE A 282 -22.10 14.52 2.63
C ILE A 282 -21.51 15.51 3.65
N GLN A 283 -21.60 15.23 4.95
CA GLN A 283 -21.03 16.09 5.99
C GLN A 283 -19.52 16.24 5.82
N SER A 284 -18.78 15.16 5.57
CA SER A 284 -17.34 15.22 5.36
C SER A 284 -16.97 16.01 4.11
N VAL A 285 -17.69 15.83 3.00
CA VAL A 285 -17.46 16.60 1.77
C VAL A 285 -17.76 18.09 1.98
N VAL A 286 -18.86 18.44 2.66
CA VAL A 286 -19.21 19.83 2.96
C VAL A 286 -18.15 20.46 3.88
N GLY A 287 -17.76 19.76 4.96
CA GLY A 287 -16.72 20.23 5.88
C GLY A 287 -15.41 20.54 5.17
N GLN A 288 -14.90 19.59 4.37
CA GLN A 288 -13.70 19.78 3.56
C GLN A 288 -13.84 20.88 2.50
N SER A 289 -15.02 21.01 1.88
CA SER A 289 -15.27 22.09 0.92
C SER A 289 -15.16 23.47 1.56
N LEU A 290 -15.74 23.64 2.75
CA LEU A 290 -15.67 24.88 3.50
C LEU A 290 -14.23 25.20 3.89
N GLU A 291 -13.48 24.23 4.41
CA GLU A 291 -12.06 24.42 4.73
C GLU A 291 -11.23 24.87 3.52
N GLN A 292 -11.45 24.27 2.35
CA GLN A 292 -10.66 24.61 1.15
C GLN A 292 -10.98 25.99 0.57
N VAL A 293 -12.22 26.49 0.67
CA VAL A 293 -12.59 27.84 0.17
C VAL A 293 -11.78 28.94 0.85
N PHE A 294 -11.36 28.73 2.10
CA PHE A 294 -10.61 29.71 2.89
C PHE A 294 -9.08 29.58 2.77
N THR A 295 -8.56 28.72 1.90
CA THR A 295 -7.12 28.51 1.72
C THR A 295 -6.56 29.16 0.44
N ILE A 296 -5.31 29.63 0.49
CA ILE A 296 -4.63 30.38 -0.59
C ILE A 296 -4.49 29.54 -1.90
N ASN A 297 -4.44 28.22 -1.78
CA ASN A 297 -4.42 27.27 -2.91
C ASN A 297 -5.73 26.46 -3.02
N GLY A 298 -6.81 27.03 -2.48
CA GLY A 298 -8.13 26.42 -2.39
C GLY A 298 -8.82 26.25 -3.73
N VAL A 299 -9.89 25.46 -3.73
CA VAL A 299 -10.79 25.33 -4.87
C VAL A 299 -11.62 26.61 -5.01
N ALA A 300 -11.72 27.15 -6.22
CA ALA A 300 -12.49 28.36 -6.49
C ALA A 300 -13.97 28.22 -6.09
N LEU A 301 -14.56 29.29 -5.54
CA LEU A 301 -15.93 29.28 -5.01
C LEU A 301 -16.98 28.78 -6.02
N ASN A 302 -16.87 29.17 -7.29
CA ASN A 302 -17.75 28.73 -8.37
C ASN A 302 -17.70 27.21 -8.61
N VAL A 303 -16.57 26.55 -8.32
CA VAL A 303 -16.43 25.09 -8.41
C VAL A 303 -17.12 24.42 -7.22
N ILE A 304 -17.08 25.03 -6.04
CA ILE A 304 -17.79 24.53 -4.85
C ILE A 304 -19.31 24.65 -5.01
N GLU A 305 -19.80 25.77 -5.56
CA GLU A 305 -21.22 25.90 -5.92
C GLU A 305 -21.66 24.81 -6.90
N LYS A 306 -20.80 24.48 -7.86
CA LYS A 306 -21.04 23.38 -8.80
C LYS A 306 -21.04 22.02 -8.09
N LEU A 307 -20.16 21.80 -7.12
CA LEU A 307 -20.14 20.60 -6.28
C LEU A 307 -21.46 20.45 -5.49
N PHE A 308 -21.92 21.50 -4.83
CA PHE A 308 -23.19 21.48 -4.10
C PHE A 308 -24.40 21.23 -5.02
N THR A 309 -24.36 21.77 -6.25
CA THR A 309 -25.36 21.45 -7.28
C THR A 309 -25.34 19.96 -7.66
N ILE A 310 -24.16 19.34 -7.74
CA ILE A 310 -24.00 17.91 -8.02
C ILE A 310 -24.51 17.05 -6.85
N MET A 311 -24.29 17.49 -5.61
CA MET A 311 -24.66 16.76 -4.40
C MET A 311 -26.11 16.94 -3.98
N LYS A 312 -26.79 18.00 -4.43
CA LYS A 312 -28.20 18.29 -4.09
C LYS A 312 -29.14 17.08 -4.22
N PRO A 313 -29.09 16.25 -5.28
CA PRO A 313 -29.93 15.05 -5.39
C PRO A 313 -29.69 14.03 -4.27
N LEU A 314 -28.46 13.93 -3.76
CA LEU A 314 -28.11 13.03 -2.65
C LEU A 314 -28.74 13.52 -1.34
N VAL A 315 -28.68 14.83 -1.08
CA VAL A 315 -29.32 15.46 0.08
C VAL A 315 -30.83 15.29 0.03
N THR A 316 -31.47 15.44 -1.14
CA THR A 316 -32.93 15.29 -1.26
C THR A 316 -33.45 13.89 -0.92
N GLN A 317 -32.60 12.86 -0.93
CA GLN A 317 -32.95 11.49 -0.58
C GLN A 317 -32.92 11.23 0.94
N LEU A 318 -32.37 12.16 1.74
CA LEU A 318 -32.26 12.00 3.19
C LEU A 318 -33.57 12.37 3.93
N PRO A 319 -33.79 11.82 5.14
CA PRO A 319 -34.86 12.25 6.04
C PRO A 319 -34.86 13.76 6.26
N LEU A 320 -36.03 14.33 6.56
CA LEU A 320 -36.19 15.78 6.73
C LEU A 320 -35.26 16.35 7.82
N GLU A 321 -35.00 15.61 8.88
CA GLU A 321 -34.13 16.04 9.97
C GLU A 321 -32.67 16.17 9.52
N ASN A 322 -32.13 15.15 8.84
CA ASN A 322 -30.78 15.20 8.28
C ASN A 322 -30.65 16.27 7.20
N ARG A 323 -31.70 16.51 6.41
CA ARG A 323 -31.74 17.61 5.43
C ARG A 323 -31.70 19.00 6.06
N LYS A 324 -32.28 19.18 7.26
CA LYS A 324 -32.23 20.47 7.97
C LYS A 324 -30.88 20.75 8.61
N ALA A 325 -30.12 19.70 8.93
CA ALA A 325 -28.78 19.80 9.50
C ALA A 325 -27.69 20.11 8.46
N MET A 326 -28.02 20.09 7.16
CA MET A 326 -27.13 20.35 6.03
C MET A 326 -27.45 21.67 5.35
#